data_AF-A0A1P9X3U9-F1
#
_entry.id   AF-A0A1P9X3U9-F1
#
_cell.length_a   1.000
_cell.length_b   1.000
_cell.length_c   1.000
_cell.angle_alpha   90.00
_cell.angle_beta   90.00
_cell.angle_gamma   90.00
#
_symmetry.space_group_name_H-M   'P 1'
#
loop_
_entity.id
_entity.type
_entity.pdbx_description
1 polymer ?
#
loop_
_entity_poly.entity_id
_entity_poly.type
_entity_poly.pdbx_seq_one_letter_code
_entity_poly.pdbx_strand_id
1 'polypeptide(L)'
;MTKFLFLFVAFCTSALAQTPSVENEKFVFLNNGTTIGMIVKSVLKADTKRLSLTTEQQPKARTVILDAVVKYNEGVKQLKKSGMNQQKLRTLAVAVETEKVRNYKPILTPKQYDVLVANQKKMYPESKL
;
A
#
# COMPACT_ATOMS: atom_id res chain seq x y z
N MET A 1 48.33 -18.02 46.21
CA MET A 1 47.94 -16.62 45.93
C MET A 1 47.00 -16.61 44.73
N THR A 2 45.90 -15.90 44.90
CA THR A 2 44.73 -15.75 44.04
C THR A 2 45.01 -14.87 42.81
N LYS A 3 44.43 -15.15 41.64
CA LYS A 3 43.51 -14.25 40.85
C LYS A 3 43.50 -14.47 39.31
N PHE A 4 42.27 -14.66 38.79
CA PHE A 4 41.60 -14.09 37.58
C PHE A 4 42.24 -14.26 36.18
N LEU A 5 41.60 -14.97 35.22
CA LEU A 5 40.44 -14.61 34.36
C LEU A 5 40.86 -13.91 33.04
N PHE A 6 40.69 -14.56 31.88
CA PHE A 6 39.71 -14.17 30.85
C PHE A 6 39.75 -15.04 29.58
N LEU A 7 38.52 -15.39 29.19
CA LEU A 7 37.98 -15.94 27.95
C LEU A 7 38.52 -15.29 26.66
N PHE A 8 38.72 -16.07 25.59
CA PHE A 8 38.40 -15.64 24.21
C PHE A 8 38.15 -16.87 23.32
N VAL A 9 36.88 -17.25 23.22
CA VAL A 9 36.37 -18.14 22.16
C VAL A 9 35.54 -17.26 21.25
N ALA A 10 35.97 -17.09 20.00
CA ALA A 10 35.09 -16.61 18.93
C ALA A 10 35.67 -17.02 17.58
N PHE A 11 35.50 -18.31 17.24
CA PHE A 11 35.70 -18.79 15.88
C PHE A 11 34.43 -18.49 15.08
N CYS A 12 34.64 -17.93 13.89
CA CYS A 12 33.62 -17.50 12.94
C CYS A 12 32.81 -18.68 12.40
N THR A 13 31.49 -18.51 12.29
CA THR A 13 30.71 -19.08 11.17
C THR A 13 29.48 -18.23 10.88
N SER A 14 29.47 -17.69 9.66
CA SER A 14 28.33 -17.72 8.72
C SER A 14 27.07 -16.91 9.04
N ALA A 15 27.03 -15.75 8.38
CA ALA A 15 25.94 -15.32 7.51
C ALA A 15 24.55 -15.92 7.76
N LEU A 16 23.68 -15.10 8.33
CA LEU A 16 22.35 -14.83 7.80
C LEU A 16 22.07 -13.36 8.12
N ALA A 17 22.47 -12.47 7.21
CA ALA A 17 21.85 -11.16 7.14
C ALA A 17 20.37 -11.42 6.84
N GLN A 18 19.55 -11.45 7.89
CA GLN A 18 18.11 -11.40 7.75
C GLN A 18 17.82 -10.07 7.06
N THR A 19 17.61 -10.13 5.74
CA THR A 19 16.88 -9.10 5.02
C THR A 19 15.66 -8.80 5.87
N PRO A 20 15.46 -7.54 6.33
CA PRO A 20 14.26 -7.22 7.06
C PRO A 20 13.09 -7.66 6.19
N SER A 21 12.37 -8.64 6.72
CA SER A 21 11.11 -9.12 6.19
C SER A 21 10.29 -7.88 5.81
N VAL A 22 9.69 -7.91 4.64
CA VAL A 22 8.88 -6.83 4.07
C VAL A 22 7.56 -6.63 4.86
N GLU A 23 7.57 -6.96 6.15
CA GLU A 23 6.56 -6.70 7.19
C GLU A 23 6.15 -5.23 7.29
N ASN A 24 6.88 -4.33 6.62
CA ASN A 24 6.56 -2.91 6.51
C ASN A 24 5.77 -2.52 5.26
N GLU A 25 5.23 -3.46 4.48
CA GLU A 25 4.23 -3.16 3.44
C GLU A 25 2.86 -2.82 4.06
N LYS A 26 2.80 -1.67 4.72
CA LYS A 26 1.82 -0.58 4.59
C LYS A 26 0.38 -0.87 4.14
N PHE A 27 -0.24 -2.00 4.48
CA PHE A 27 -1.67 -2.21 4.23
C PHE A 27 -2.37 -3.04 5.31
N VAL A 28 -2.11 -2.74 6.59
CA VAL A 28 -3.01 -3.12 7.70
C VAL A 28 -3.84 -1.91 8.09
N PHE A 29 -4.87 -1.57 7.29
CA PHE A 29 -5.69 -0.38 7.48
C PHE A 29 -6.84 -0.52 8.48
N LEU A 30 -6.85 -1.55 9.32
CA LEU A 30 -7.93 -1.75 10.29
C LEU A 30 -7.38 -2.27 11.63
N ASN A 31 -6.72 -1.37 12.38
CA ASN A 31 -6.76 -1.29 13.86
C ASN A 31 -5.94 -0.16 14.54
N ASN A 32 -5.32 0.78 13.80
CA ASN A 32 -4.46 1.82 14.39
C ASN A 32 -5.16 3.19 14.58
N GLY A 33 -6.47 3.24 14.86
CA GLY A 33 -7.22 4.49 15.05
C GLY A 33 -7.41 5.36 13.80
N THR A 34 -7.01 4.89 12.62
CA THR A 34 -7.17 5.64 11.36
C THR A 34 -8.57 5.44 10.78
N THR A 35 -9.37 6.50 10.65
CA THR A 35 -10.70 6.46 10.04
C THR A 35 -10.63 6.44 8.51
N ILE A 36 -11.67 5.92 7.84
CA ILE A 36 -11.83 5.98 6.38
C ILE A 36 -11.66 7.41 5.88
N GLY A 37 -12.23 8.39 6.57
CA GLY A 37 -12.12 9.81 6.20
C GLY A 37 -10.67 10.32 6.19
N MET A 38 -9.83 9.88 7.13
CA MET A 38 -8.41 10.25 7.16
C MET A 38 -7.62 9.61 6.02
N ILE A 39 -7.92 8.35 5.68
CA ILE A 39 -7.31 7.67 4.54
C ILE A 39 -7.67 8.41 3.25
N VAL A 40 -8.97 8.65 3.03
CA VAL A 40 -9.46 9.38 1.84
C VAL A 40 -8.80 10.75 1.72
N LYS A 41 -8.71 11.51 2.82
CA LYS A 41 -8.06 12.83 2.84
C LYS A 41 -6.56 12.74 2.50
N SER A 42 -5.86 11.76 3.05
CA SER A 42 -4.43 11.55 2.82
C SER A 42 -4.14 11.18 1.36
N VAL A 43 -4.90 10.21 0.82
CA VAL A 43 -4.77 9.78 -0.57
C VAL A 43 -5.14 10.92 -1.52
N LEU A 44 -6.23 11.65 -1.26
CA LEU A 44 -6.62 12.81 -2.06
C LEU A 44 -5.53 13.87 -2.06
N LYS A 45 -4.91 14.16 -0.91
CA LYS A 45 -3.78 15.10 -0.83
C LYS A 45 -2.60 14.65 -1.71
N ALA A 46 -2.26 13.36 -1.65
CA ALA A 46 -1.17 12.80 -2.46
C ALA A 46 -1.49 12.86 -3.97
N ASP A 47 -2.71 12.49 -4.36
CA ASP A 47 -3.16 12.50 -5.75
C ASP A 47 -3.29 13.91 -6.30
N THR A 48 -3.81 14.87 -5.52
CA THR A 48 -3.82 16.29 -5.90
C THR A 48 -2.42 16.81 -6.19
N LYS A 49 -1.42 16.47 -5.37
CA LYS A 49 -0.04 16.90 -5.62
C LYS A 49 0.56 16.21 -6.85
N ARG A 50 0.36 14.89 -6.98
CA ARG A 50 0.99 14.06 -8.03
C ARG A 50 0.40 14.31 -9.41
N LEU A 51 -0.91 14.49 -9.47
CA LEU A 51 -1.67 14.64 -10.70
C LEU A 51 -2.04 16.10 -10.97
N SER A 52 -1.70 17.02 -10.07
CA SER A 52 -2.11 18.42 -10.16
C SER A 52 -3.62 18.57 -10.37
N LEU A 53 -4.42 17.91 -9.52
CA LEU A 53 -5.88 17.88 -9.66
C LEU A 53 -6.48 19.28 -9.50
N THR A 54 -7.34 19.67 -10.44
CA THR A 54 -8.10 20.91 -10.35
C THR A 54 -9.12 20.85 -9.22
N THR A 55 -9.60 22.01 -8.77
CA THR A 55 -10.68 22.10 -7.76
C THR A 55 -11.94 21.36 -8.19
N GLU A 56 -12.23 21.30 -9.49
CA GLU A 56 -13.36 20.55 -10.05
C GLU A 56 -13.14 19.03 -10.09
N GLN A 57 -11.89 18.59 -10.23
CA GLN A 57 -11.52 17.16 -10.23
C GLN A 57 -11.50 16.57 -8.82
N GLN A 58 -11.10 17.36 -7.81
CA GLN A 58 -10.96 16.91 -6.42
C GLN A 58 -12.19 16.21 -5.82
N PRO A 59 -13.44 16.73 -5.94
CA PRO A 59 -14.61 16.04 -5.39
C PRO A 59 -14.87 14.71 -6.09
N LYS A 60 -14.64 14.61 -7.41
CA LYS A 60 -14.80 13.36 -8.17
C LYS A 60 -13.73 12.33 -7.79
N ALA A 61 -12.48 12.77 -7.65
CA ALA A 61 -11.37 11.95 -7.18
C ALA A 61 -11.63 11.42 -5.76
N ARG A 62 -12.20 12.26 -4.87
CA ARG A 62 -12.57 11.85 -3.52
C ARG A 62 -13.55 10.68 -3.51
N THR A 63 -14.56 10.69 -4.38
CA THR A 63 -15.52 9.58 -4.51
C THR A 63 -14.82 8.31 -4.95
N VAL A 64 -14.00 8.37 -6.02
CA VAL A 64 -13.23 7.22 -6.50
C VAL A 64 -12.32 6.63 -5.41
N ILE A 65 -11.66 7.48 -4.62
CA ILE A 65 -10.83 7.04 -3.50
C ILE A 65 -11.67 6.40 -2.39
N LEU A 66 -12.82 7.00 -2.03
CA LEU A 66 -13.71 6.48 -1.01
C LEU A 66 -14.18 5.06 -1.36
N ASP A 67 -14.65 4.87 -2.59
CA ASP A 67 -15.15 3.58 -3.07
C ASP A 67 -14.04 2.51 -3.02
N ALA A 68 -12.83 2.87 -3.44
CA ALA A 68 -11.68 1.98 -3.35
C ALA A 68 -11.33 1.60 -1.89
N VAL A 69 -11.35 2.56 -0.97
CA VAL A 69 -11.06 2.32 0.47
C VAL A 69 -12.13 1.43 1.09
N VAL A 70 -13.41 1.65 0.78
CA VAL A 70 -14.52 0.81 1.26
C VAL A 70 -14.36 -0.61 0.71
N LYS A 71 -14.14 -0.76 -0.59
CA LYS A 71 -13.98 -2.06 -1.24
C LYS A 71 -12.78 -2.84 -0.69
N TYR A 72 -11.65 -2.18 -0.46
CA TYR A 72 -10.49 -2.80 0.18
C TYR A 72 -10.83 -3.29 1.59
N ASN A 73 -11.47 -2.45 2.40
CA ASN A 73 -11.84 -2.80 3.78
C ASN A 73 -12.83 -3.98 3.82
N GLU A 74 -13.81 -4.02 2.92
CA GLU A 74 -14.75 -5.14 2.80
C GLU A 74 -14.03 -6.41 2.36
N GLY A 75 -13.15 -6.33 1.37
CA GLY A 75 -12.32 -7.45 0.95
C GLY A 75 -11.46 -7.99 2.09
N VAL A 76 -10.81 -7.12 2.87
CA VAL A 76 -10.02 -7.54 4.04
C VAL A 76 -10.92 -8.23 5.08
N LYS A 77 -12.13 -7.75 5.33
CA LYS A 77 -13.09 -8.42 6.23
C LYS A 77 -13.44 -9.83 5.73
N GLN A 78 -13.63 -10.00 4.42
CA GLN A 78 -13.89 -11.32 3.82
C GLN A 78 -12.67 -12.24 3.89
N LEU A 79 -11.47 -11.72 3.66
CA LEU A 79 -10.22 -12.47 3.78
C LEU A 79 -9.97 -12.94 5.21
N LYS A 80 -10.25 -12.09 6.21
CA LYS A 80 -10.15 -12.47 7.63
C LYS A 80 -11.07 -13.65 7.97
N LYS A 81 -12.26 -13.72 7.36
CA LYS A 81 -13.20 -14.84 7.55
C LYS A 81 -12.78 -16.13 6.82
N SER A 82 -12.13 -16.01 5.66
CA SER A 82 -11.82 -17.14 4.77
C SER A 82 -10.35 -17.60 4.83
N GLY A 83 -9.57 -17.08 5.77
CA GLY A 83 -8.13 -17.35 5.89
C GLY A 83 -7.31 -16.36 5.08
N MET A 84 -6.85 -15.31 5.75
CA MET A 84 -6.05 -14.22 5.19
C MET A 84 -4.57 -14.62 5.11
N ASN A 85 -3.94 -14.34 3.97
CA ASN A 85 -2.49 -14.42 3.82
C ASN A 85 -2.01 -13.26 2.93
N GLN A 86 -0.70 -13.06 2.86
CA GLN A 86 -0.11 -11.94 2.13
C GLN A 86 -0.42 -11.98 0.63
N GLN A 87 -0.44 -13.16 0.02
CA GLN A 87 -0.76 -13.30 -1.40
C GLN A 87 -2.20 -12.87 -1.72
N LYS A 88 -3.17 -13.26 -0.88
CA LYS A 88 -4.58 -12.86 -1.01
C LYS A 88 -4.74 -11.35 -0.78
N LEU A 89 -4.05 -10.79 0.21
CA LEU A 89 -4.04 -9.35 0.47
C LEU A 89 -3.45 -8.56 -0.71
N ARG A 90 -2.32 -9.04 -1.27
CA ARG A 90 -1.70 -8.44 -2.45
C ARG A 90 -2.63 -8.48 -3.65
N THR A 91 -3.26 -9.63 -3.90
CA THR A 91 -4.24 -9.79 -4.99
C THR A 91 -5.42 -8.83 -4.84
N LEU A 92 -5.96 -8.70 -3.62
CA LEU A 92 -7.02 -7.74 -3.32
C LEU A 92 -6.57 -6.30 -3.57
N ALA A 93 -5.38 -5.92 -3.09
CA ALA A 93 -4.83 -4.58 -3.28
C ALA A 93 -4.64 -4.24 -4.76
N VAL A 94 -4.04 -5.16 -5.54
CA VAL A 94 -3.87 -5.01 -7.00
C VAL A 94 -5.21 -4.79 -7.69
N ALA A 95 -6.22 -5.62 -7.36
CA ALA A 95 -7.54 -5.55 -7.98
C ALA A 95 -8.23 -4.21 -7.70
N VAL A 96 -8.27 -3.80 -6.43
CA VAL A 96 -8.90 -2.53 -6.00
C VAL A 96 -8.18 -1.34 -6.61
N GLU A 97 -6.85 -1.32 -6.60
CA GLU A 97 -6.09 -0.20 -7.13
C GLU A 97 -6.21 -0.13 -8.67
N THR A 98 -6.25 -1.26 -9.37
CA THR A 98 -6.47 -1.30 -10.83
C THR A 98 -7.84 -0.71 -11.20
N GLU A 99 -8.88 -1.07 -10.47
CA GLU A 99 -10.22 -0.52 -10.65
C GLU A 99 -10.27 0.98 -10.32
N LYS A 100 -9.63 1.41 -9.23
CA LYS A 100 -9.49 2.82 -8.88
C LYS A 100 -8.87 3.60 -10.05
N VAL A 101 -7.77 3.10 -10.62
CA VAL A 101 -7.13 3.74 -11.77
C VAL A 101 -8.07 3.79 -12.97
N ARG A 102 -8.82 2.73 -13.29
CA ARG A 102 -9.82 2.76 -14.38
C ARG A 102 -10.89 3.83 -14.14
N ASN A 103 -11.38 3.96 -12.90
CA ASN A 103 -12.42 4.93 -12.53
C ASN A 103 -11.91 6.38 -12.52
N TYR A 104 -10.59 6.59 -12.46
CA TYR A 104 -9.99 7.90 -12.66
C TYR A 104 -9.99 8.37 -14.12
N LYS A 105 -10.05 7.45 -15.10
CA LYS A 105 -9.97 7.77 -16.54
C LYS A 105 -10.94 8.87 -17.01
N PRO A 106 -12.24 8.89 -16.64
CA PRO A 106 -13.15 9.95 -17.05
C PRO A 106 -12.96 11.29 -16.29
N ILE A 107 -12.17 11.31 -15.22
CA ILE A 107 -11.95 12.50 -14.38
C ILE A 107 -10.69 13.25 -14.83
N LEU A 108 -9.68 12.50 -15.25
CA LEU A 108 -8.35 13.00 -15.55
C LEU A 108 -8.20 13.38 -17.02
N THR A 109 -7.33 14.36 -17.28
CA THR A 109 -6.79 14.57 -18.63
C THR A 109 -5.93 13.36 -19.04
N PRO A 110 -5.69 13.14 -20.35
CA PRO A 110 -4.82 12.05 -20.80
C PRO A 110 -3.43 12.06 -20.13
N LYS A 111 -2.79 13.24 -20.03
CA LYS A 111 -1.47 13.38 -19.39
C LYS A 111 -1.49 13.01 -17.90
N GLN A 112 -2.52 13.41 -17.17
CA GLN A 112 -2.67 13.04 -15.76
C GLN A 112 -2.90 11.54 -15.61
N TYR A 113 -3.70 10.95 -16.52
CA TYR A 113 -3.98 9.53 -16.53
C TYR A 113 -2.70 8.70 -16.78
N ASP A 114 -1.85 9.13 -17.70
CA ASP A 114 -0.57 8.48 -17.97
C ASP A 114 0.35 8.47 -16.74
N VAL A 115 0.42 9.59 -16.01
CA VAL A 115 1.15 9.68 -14.73
C VAL A 115 0.60 8.69 -13.70
N LEU A 116 -0.73 8.60 -13.59
CA LEU A 116 -1.38 7.67 -12.68
C LEU A 116 -1.08 6.21 -13.06
N VAL A 117 -1.20 5.85 -14.33
CA VAL A 117 -0.91 4.51 -14.87
C VAL A 117 0.56 4.14 -14.67
N ALA A 118 1.49 5.06 -14.93
CA ALA A 118 2.91 4.84 -14.70
C ALA A 118 3.21 4.58 -13.22
N ASN A 119 2.60 5.34 -12.32
CA ASN A 119 2.72 5.10 -10.88
C ASN A 119 2.15 3.72 -10.49
N GLN A 120 1.00 3.33 -11.05
CA GLN A 120 0.39 2.04 -10.78
C GLN A 120 1.30 0.88 -11.19
N LYS A 121 1.85 0.92 -12.42
CA LYS A 121 2.77 -0.10 -12.92
C LYS A 121 4.03 -0.21 -12.07
N LYS A 122 4.51 0.90 -11.49
CA LYS A 122 5.65 0.90 -10.57
C LYS A 122 5.34 0.19 -9.25
N MET A 123 4.14 0.40 -8.69
CA MET A 123 3.73 -0.21 -7.42
C MET A 123 3.21 -1.64 -7.56
N TYR A 124 2.55 -1.93 -8.68
CA TYR A 124 1.91 -3.19 -9.01
C TYR A 124 2.25 -3.60 -10.46
N PRO A 125 3.48 -4.08 -10.73
CA PRO A 125 3.89 -4.54 -12.06
C PRO A 125 3.01 -5.66 -12.61
N GLU A 126 2.38 -6.44 -11.74
CA GLU A 126 1.45 -7.52 -12.07
C GLU A 126 0.05 -7.05 -12.49
N SER A 127 -0.25 -5.74 -12.35
CA SER A 127 -1.56 -5.20 -12.71
C SER A 127 -1.81 -5.25 -14.21
N LYS A 128 -3.01 -5.70 -14.60
CA LYS A 128 -3.49 -5.70 -15.98
C LYS A 128 -4.45 -4.53 -16.17
N LEU A 129 -3.87 -3.34 -16.37
CA LEU A 129 -4.62 -2.09 -16.55
C LEU A 129 -5.38 -2.07 -17.88
#